data_AF-A0A936WVZ3-F1
#
_entry.id   AF-A0A936WVZ3-F1
#
_cell.length_a   1.000
_cell.length_b   1.000
_cell.length_c   1.000
_cell.angle_alpha   90.00
_cell.angle_beta   90.00
_cell.angle_gamma   90.00
#
_symmetry.space_group_name_H-M   'P 1'
#
loop_
_entity.id
_entity.type
_entity.pdbx_description
1 polymer ?
#
loop_
_entity_poly.entity_id
_entity_poly.type
_entity_poly.pdbx_seq_one_letter_code
_entity_poly.pdbx_strand_id
1 'polypeptide(L)'
;MRLTYWPAPYFAGFIGGGWALVGAGYNGGVELRLPGKRRASPFLVGMYGYNAVIHVQGKESLDGIYYGPTFGGGVMIKQRYDRNYWRISINVPIRSQEMLDDWEAVKARPDVEVKADLLPITIGVGFHIALL
;
A
#
# COMPACT_ATOMS: atom_id res chain seq x y z
N MET A 1 -7.18 -1.20 -7.75
CA MET A 1 -7.67 0.10 -8.27
C MET A 1 -7.86 1.08 -7.12
N ARG A 2 -7.59 2.38 -7.33
CA ARG A 2 -7.73 3.45 -6.32
C ARG A 2 -8.58 4.59 -6.87
N LEU A 3 -9.60 4.98 -6.14
CA LEU A 3 -10.42 6.17 -6.36
C LEU A 3 -9.94 7.27 -5.43
N THR A 4 -9.78 8.49 -5.95
CA THR A 4 -9.22 9.62 -5.20
C THR A 4 -10.08 10.85 -5.39
N TYR A 5 -10.38 11.55 -4.31
CA TYR A 5 -11.11 12.81 -4.30
C TYR A 5 -10.22 13.93 -3.73
N TRP A 6 -10.20 15.07 -4.43
CA TRP A 6 -9.38 16.23 -4.11
C TRP A 6 -10.25 17.40 -3.63
N PRO A 7 -10.59 17.50 -2.33
CA PRO A 7 -11.33 18.64 -1.81
C PRO A 7 -10.49 19.93 -1.78
N ALA A 8 -9.16 19.82 -1.77
CA ALA A 8 -8.24 20.94 -1.85
C ALA A 8 -7.04 20.59 -2.72
N PRO A 9 -6.29 21.58 -3.25
CA PRO A 9 -5.09 21.30 -4.01
C PRO A 9 -4.07 20.49 -3.21
N TYR A 10 -3.87 20.73 -1.93
CA TYR A 10 -2.82 20.07 -1.15
C TYR A 10 -3.27 18.78 -0.43
N PHE A 11 -4.56 18.44 -0.47
CA PHE A 11 -5.12 17.35 0.33
C PHE A 11 -6.08 16.49 -0.50
N ALA A 12 -5.92 15.18 -0.41
CA ALA A 12 -6.80 14.21 -1.07
C ALA A 12 -7.21 13.09 -0.12
N GLY A 13 -8.45 12.63 -0.24
CA GLY A 13 -8.91 11.36 0.32
C GLY A 13 -8.92 10.28 -0.76
N PHE A 14 -8.69 9.03 -0.38
CA PHE A 14 -8.77 7.91 -1.31
C PHE A 14 -9.31 6.64 -0.67
N ILE A 15 -9.92 5.82 -1.51
CA ILE A 15 -10.22 4.42 -1.23
C ILE A 15 -9.70 3.57 -2.39
N GLY A 16 -9.29 2.35 -2.11
CA GLY A 16 -8.80 1.44 -3.11
C GLY A 16 -8.99 0.00 -2.68
N GLY A 17 -9.10 -0.86 -3.68
CA GLY A 17 -9.18 -2.31 -3.49
C GLY A 17 -8.26 -3.01 -4.47
N GLY A 18 -7.80 -4.19 -4.12
CA GLY A 18 -6.96 -5.02 -4.98
C GLY A 18 -7.00 -6.47 -4.55
N TRP A 19 -6.44 -7.34 -5.38
CA TRP A 19 -6.25 -8.74 -5.04
C TRP A 19 -4.83 -8.93 -4.52
N ALA A 20 -4.69 -9.36 -3.28
CA ALA A 20 -3.44 -9.86 -2.71
C ALA A 20 -3.21 -11.32 -3.12
N LEU A 21 -2.07 -11.90 -2.74
CA LEU A 21 -1.72 -13.28 -3.11
C LEU A 21 -2.78 -14.31 -2.67
N VAL A 22 -3.47 -14.06 -1.56
CA VAL A 22 -4.41 -15.02 -0.94
C VAL A 22 -5.86 -14.51 -0.88
N GLY A 23 -6.15 -13.32 -1.41
CA GLY A 23 -7.52 -12.80 -1.41
C GLY A 23 -7.65 -11.29 -1.65
N ALA A 24 -8.88 -10.79 -1.65
CA ALA A 24 -9.17 -9.38 -1.84
C ALA A 24 -8.80 -8.55 -0.59
N GLY A 25 -8.27 -7.35 -0.81
CA GLY A 25 -7.95 -6.39 0.24
C GLY A 25 -8.38 -4.98 -0.15
N TYR A 26 -8.54 -4.11 0.85
CA TYR A 26 -8.85 -2.70 0.65
C TYR A 26 -7.88 -1.82 1.41
N ASN A 27 -7.75 -0.58 0.95
CA ASN A 27 -6.95 0.48 1.55
C ASN A 27 -7.71 1.79 1.47
N GLY A 28 -7.78 2.52 2.57
CA GLY A 28 -8.38 3.86 2.63
C GLY A 28 -7.45 4.81 3.36
N GLY A 29 -7.38 6.06 2.92
CA GLY A 29 -6.48 7.00 3.55
C GLY A 29 -6.53 8.41 2.99
N VAL A 30 -5.56 9.19 3.41
CA VAL A 30 -5.38 10.58 3.03
C VAL A 30 -3.98 10.83 2.51
N GLU A 31 -3.87 11.80 1.62
CA GLU A 31 -2.61 12.20 0.99
C GLU A 31 -2.44 13.72 1.12
N LEU A 32 -1.25 14.14 1.55
CA LEU A 32 -0.83 15.52 1.61
C LEU A 32 0.22 15.75 0.53
N ARG A 33 -0.05 16.64 -0.42
CA ARG A 33 0.93 17.01 -1.45
C ARG A 33 1.57 18.34 -1.14
N LEU A 34 2.86 18.44 -1.41
CA LEU A 34 3.56 19.72 -1.43
C LEU A 34 3.23 20.43 -2.76
N PRO A 35 2.52 21.57 -2.72
CA PRO A 35 2.15 22.28 -3.94
C PRO A 35 3.40 22.85 -4.61
N GLY A 36 3.54 22.59 -5.91
CA GLY A 36 4.63 23.11 -6.71
C GLY A 36 4.25 23.20 -8.18
N LYS A 37 4.81 24.19 -8.88
CA LYS A 37 4.70 24.35 -10.34
C LYS A 37 5.54 23.33 -11.12
N ARG A 38 6.33 22.51 -10.42
CA ARG A 38 7.22 21.51 -11.00
C ARG A 38 6.45 20.26 -11.41
N ARG A 39 6.99 19.57 -12.43
CA ARG A 39 6.44 18.32 -12.95
C ARG A 39 6.43 17.20 -11.91
N ALA A 40 7.45 17.16 -11.06
CA ALA A 40 7.53 16.30 -9.90
C ALA A 40 6.98 17.03 -8.66
N SER A 41 6.06 16.41 -7.94
CA SER A 41 5.47 16.93 -6.70
C SER A 41 5.56 15.87 -5.61
N PRO A 42 6.31 16.11 -4.52
CA PRO A 42 6.37 15.16 -3.41
C PRO A 42 5.04 15.12 -2.65
N PHE A 43 4.76 13.98 -2.03
CA PHE A 43 3.60 13.79 -1.17
C PHE A 43 3.94 12.91 0.04
N LEU A 44 3.10 13.04 1.06
CA LEU A 44 3.01 12.14 2.21
C LEU A 44 1.65 11.46 2.19
N VAL A 45 1.59 10.24 2.70
CA VAL A 45 0.36 9.44 2.76
C VAL A 45 0.25 8.76 4.12
N GLY A 46 -0.94 8.78 4.68
CA GLY A 46 -1.33 7.95 5.82
C GLY A 46 -2.57 7.16 5.42
N MET A 47 -2.56 5.85 5.64
CA MET A 47 -3.67 4.97 5.25
C MET A 47 -3.87 3.84 6.26
N TYR A 48 -5.07 3.29 6.26
CA TYR A 48 -5.40 2.06 6.96
C TYR A 48 -5.95 1.06 5.94
N GLY A 49 -5.47 -0.17 6.02
CA GLY A 49 -5.95 -1.22 5.17
C GLY A 49 -5.02 -2.42 5.17
N TYR A 50 -5.21 -3.25 4.17
CA TYR A 50 -4.41 -4.45 3.97
C TYR A 50 -2.93 -4.10 3.78
N ASN A 51 -2.08 -4.57 4.70
CA ASN A 51 -0.66 -4.22 4.72
C ASN A 51 0.30 -5.42 4.81
N ALA A 52 -0.22 -6.65 4.94
CA ALA A 52 0.59 -7.87 5.03
C ALA A 52 -0.17 -9.15 4.67
N VAL A 53 0.47 -10.04 3.91
CA VAL A 53 0.00 -11.42 3.69
C VAL A 53 1.04 -12.40 4.22
N ILE A 54 0.54 -13.45 4.85
CA ILE A 54 1.25 -14.73 4.99
C ILE A 54 0.61 -15.68 3.99
N HIS A 55 1.42 -16.27 3.12
CA HIS A 55 0.99 -17.29 2.17
C HIS A 55 1.89 -18.51 2.28
N VAL A 56 1.31 -19.68 2.56
CA VAL A 56 2.03 -20.94 2.67
C VAL A 56 1.56 -21.88 1.58
N GLN A 57 2.42 -22.08 0.58
CA GLN A 57 2.09 -22.92 -0.56
C GLN A 57 1.74 -24.35 -0.13
N GLY A 58 0.55 -24.83 -0.52
CA GLY A 58 0.05 -26.16 -0.17
C GLY A 58 -0.53 -26.28 1.24
N LYS A 59 -0.65 -25.19 2.00
CA LYS A 59 -1.26 -25.14 3.34
C LYS A 59 -2.12 -23.88 3.51
N GLU A 60 -3.15 -23.74 2.67
CA GLU A 60 -4.04 -22.57 2.64
C GLU A 60 -4.70 -22.23 3.99
N SER A 61 -4.84 -23.22 4.90
CA SER A 61 -5.32 -22.98 6.27
C SER A 61 -4.40 -22.10 7.13
N LEU A 62 -3.18 -21.82 6.65
CA LEU A 62 -2.19 -20.94 7.28
C LEU A 62 -2.08 -19.59 6.56
N ASP A 63 -2.87 -19.38 5.51
CA ASP A 63 -2.87 -18.11 4.80
C ASP A 63 -3.60 -17.06 5.64
N GLY A 64 -3.02 -15.86 5.67
CA GLY A 64 -3.50 -14.74 6.48
C GLY A 64 -3.42 -13.42 5.73
N ILE A 65 -4.47 -12.61 5.84
CA ILE A 65 -4.54 -11.23 5.35
C ILE A 65 -4.67 -10.32 6.57
N TYR A 66 -3.70 -9.42 6.76
CA TYR A 66 -3.69 -8.54 7.92
C TYR A 66 -3.84 -7.08 7.52
N TYR A 67 -4.51 -6.35 8.41
CA TYR A 67 -4.87 -4.95 8.25
C TYR A 67 -4.17 -4.11 9.30
N GLY A 68 -3.73 -2.92 8.90
CA GLY A 68 -3.08 -2.01 9.82
C GLY A 68 -2.81 -0.63 9.23
N PRO A 69 -2.37 0.30 10.08
CA PRO A 69 -1.94 1.60 9.62
C PRO A 69 -0.67 1.47 8.77
N THR A 70 -0.56 2.33 7.77
CA THR A 70 0.58 2.42 6.86
C THR A 70 0.86 3.88 6.58
N PHE A 71 2.12 4.28 6.75
CA PHE A 71 2.57 5.64 6.47
C PHE A 71 3.57 5.60 5.32
N GLY A 72 3.64 6.67 4.53
CA GLY A 72 4.57 6.68 3.43
C GLY A 72 4.70 8.04 2.79
N GLY A 73 5.47 8.06 1.72
CA GLY A 73 5.66 9.23 0.91
C GLY A 73 6.27 8.87 -0.42
N GLY A 74 6.36 9.87 -1.29
CA GLY A 74 6.93 9.66 -2.60
C GLY A 74 6.75 10.85 -3.51
N VAL A 75 6.73 10.59 -4.80
CA VAL A 75 6.69 11.61 -5.84
C VAL A 75 5.59 11.30 -6.84
N MET A 76 4.81 12.33 -7.16
CA MET A 76 3.93 12.36 -8.32
C MET A 76 4.64 13.02 -9.48
N ILE A 77 4.67 12.37 -10.64
CA ILE A 77 5.25 12.89 -11.87
C ILE A 77 4.11 13.17 -12.85
N LYS A 78 3.75 14.45 -12.98
CA LYS A 78 2.68 14.93 -13.85
C LYS A 78 3.04 14.75 -15.31
N GLN A 79 2.07 14.41 -16.15
CA GLN A 79 2.25 14.49 -17.61
C GLN A 79 2.13 15.96 -18.07
N ARG A 80 2.60 16.22 -19.30
CA ARG A 80 2.80 17.60 -19.79
C ARG A 80 1.50 18.28 -20.23
N TYR A 81 0.53 17.50 -20.69
CA TYR A 81 -0.65 17.99 -21.41
C TYR A 81 -1.99 17.63 -20.74
N ASP A 82 -1.98 16.79 -19.72
CA ASP A 82 -3.18 16.37 -19.01
C ASP A 82 -2.98 16.43 -17.48
N ARG A 83 -4.04 16.08 -16.74
CA ARG A 83 -4.04 16.01 -15.27
C ARG A 83 -3.57 14.65 -14.75
N ASN A 84 -3.12 13.75 -15.63
CA ASN A 84 -2.66 12.41 -15.27
C ASN A 84 -1.25 12.46 -14.69
N TYR A 85 -0.92 11.47 -13.88
CA TYR A 85 0.40 11.40 -13.27
C TYR A 85 0.80 9.97 -12.92
N TRP A 86 2.10 9.73 -12.96
CA TRP A 86 2.70 8.58 -12.30
C TRP A 86 2.85 8.88 -10.82
N ARG A 87 2.55 7.90 -9.97
CA ARG A 87 2.74 7.96 -8.52
C ARG A 87 3.70 6.86 -8.13
N ILE A 88 4.81 7.23 -7.51
CA ILE A 88 5.79 6.31 -6.96
C ILE A 88 5.87 6.57 -5.46
N SER A 89 5.77 5.53 -4.64
CA SER A 89 5.77 5.63 -3.17
C SER A 89 6.66 4.58 -2.52
N ILE A 90 7.22 4.94 -1.37
CA ILE A 90 7.70 4.01 -0.36
C ILE A 90 6.77 4.12 0.84
N ASN A 91 6.30 2.99 1.35
CA ASN A 91 5.39 2.96 2.50
C ASN A 91 5.90 2.00 3.57
N VAL A 92 5.79 2.41 4.83
CA VAL A 92 6.13 1.69 6.04
C VAL A 92 4.81 1.19 6.66
N PRO A 93 4.51 -0.11 6.54
CA PRO A 93 3.35 -0.70 7.19
C PRO A 93 3.64 -0.95 8.67
N ILE A 94 2.71 -0.55 9.55
CA ILE A 94 2.74 -0.92 10.96
C ILE A 94 2.00 -2.25 11.10
N ARG A 95 2.74 -3.31 11.36
CA ARG A 95 2.21 -4.68 11.48
C ARG A 95 1.59 -4.87 12.86
N SER A 96 0.43 -5.53 12.92
CA SER A 96 -0.23 -5.86 14.18
C SER A 96 0.56 -6.95 14.92
N GLN A 97 0.39 -7.02 16.25
CA GLN A 97 0.98 -8.10 17.03
C GLN A 97 0.48 -9.48 16.57
N GLU A 98 -0.82 -9.60 16.30
CA GLU A 98 -1.44 -10.82 15.74
C GLU A 98 -0.70 -11.32 14.49
N MET A 99 -0.38 -10.42 13.55
CA MET A 99 0.36 -10.78 12.35
C MET A 99 1.77 -11.27 12.65
N LEU A 100 2.45 -10.65 13.62
CA LEU A 100 3.80 -11.03 14.02
C LEU A 100 3.80 -12.40 14.73
N ASP A 101 2.81 -12.63 15.60
CA ASP A 101 2.62 -13.90 16.30
C ASP A 101 2.35 -15.03 15.30
N ASP A 102 1.47 -14.81 14.34
CA ASP A 102 1.18 -15.78 13.27
C ASP A 102 2.41 -16.03 12.38
N TRP A 103 3.18 -14.98 12.06
CA TRP A 103 4.43 -15.12 11.32
C TRP A 103 5.45 -15.98 12.06
N GLU A 104 5.62 -15.76 13.36
CA GLU A 104 6.50 -16.57 14.19
C GLU A 104 6.03 -18.02 14.31
N ALA A 105 4.72 -18.23 14.49
CA ALA A 105 4.12 -19.56 14.53
C ALA A 105 4.34 -20.33 13.21
N VAL A 106 4.18 -19.67 12.06
CA VAL A 106 4.42 -20.27 10.74
C VAL A 106 5.91 -20.57 10.53
N LYS A 107 6.81 -19.68 10.93
CA LYS A 107 8.27 -19.90 10.82
C LYS A 107 8.79 -21.03 11.70
N ALA A 108 8.17 -21.27 12.85
CA ALA A 108 8.58 -22.32 13.79
C ALA A 108 8.23 -23.73 13.29
N ARG A 109 7.44 -23.85 12.21
CA ARG A 109 6.99 -25.13 11.67
C ARG A 109 8.11 -25.84 10.90
N PRO A 110 8.42 -27.11 11.22
CA PRO A 110 9.45 -27.86 10.51
C PRO A 110 9.04 -28.25 9.07
N ASP A 111 7.74 -28.19 8.76
CA ASP A 111 7.15 -28.50 7.46
C ASP A 111 6.93 -27.27 6.57
N VAL A 112 7.53 -26.13 6.92
CA VAL A 112 7.44 -24.87 6.17
C VAL A 112 8.84 -24.32 5.89
N GLU A 113 9.12 -24.02 4.62
CA GLU A 113 10.34 -23.33 4.20
C GLU A 113 10.05 -21.84 3.95
N VAL A 114 10.78 -20.97 4.63
CA VAL A 114 10.64 -19.51 4.47
C VAL A 114 11.46 -19.04 3.27
N LYS A 115 10.78 -18.70 2.17
CA LYS A 115 11.43 -18.20 0.95
C LYS A 115 11.61 -16.67 0.93
N ALA A 116 10.84 -15.94 1.72
CA ALA A 116 10.90 -14.49 1.83
C ALA A 116 10.46 -14.06 3.23
N ASP A 117 11.14 -13.06 3.79
CA ASP A 117 10.82 -12.48 5.10
C ASP A 117 10.01 -11.18 4.95
N LEU A 118 9.52 -10.68 6.08
CA LEU A 118 8.76 -9.45 6.17
C LEU A 118 9.65 -8.24 5.80
N LEU A 119 9.35 -7.64 4.66
CA LEU A 119 9.98 -6.38 4.29
C LEU A 119 9.46 -5.23 5.18
N PRO A 120 10.35 -4.39 5.74
CA PRO A 120 9.95 -3.25 6.57
C PRO A 120 9.30 -2.13 5.76
N ILE A 121 9.42 -2.19 4.43
CA ILE A 121 8.86 -1.22 3.49
C ILE A 121 8.19 -1.92 2.31
N THR A 122 7.28 -1.19 1.67
CA THR A 122 6.64 -1.55 0.41
C THR A 122 6.88 -0.46 -0.61
N ILE A 123 7.08 -0.85 -1.87
CA ILE A 123 7.20 0.07 -3.00
C ILE A 123 5.89 0.03 -3.78
N GLY A 124 5.36 1.20 -4.10
CA GLY A 124 4.14 1.35 -4.89
C GLY A 124 4.42 2.15 -6.15
N VAL A 125 3.94 1.65 -7.29
CA VAL A 125 3.90 2.37 -8.56
C VAL A 125 2.47 2.33 -9.08
N GLY A 126 1.95 3.48 -9.49
CA GLY A 126 0.60 3.59 -10.02
C GLY A 126 0.47 4.72 -11.02
N PHE A 127 -0.49 4.58 -11.94
CA PHE A 127 -0.87 5.63 -12.86
C PHE A 127 -2.24 6.17 -12.47
N HIS A 128 -2.34 7.48 -12.33
CA HIS A 128 -3.60 8.16 -12.06
C HIS A 128 -4.20 8.67 -13.36
N ILE A 129 -5.46 8.31 -13.59
CA ILE A 129 -6.27 8.81 -14.69
C ILE A 129 -7.26 9.82 -14.10
N ALA A 130 -7.12 11.08 -14.48
CA ALA A 130 -8.06 12.11 -14.07
C ALA A 130 -9.39 11.94 -14.84
N LEU A 131 -10.49 11.85 -14.09
CA LEU A 131 -11.83 11.85 -14.64
C LEU A 131 -12.37 13.29 -14.50
N LEU A 132 -12.45 14.00 -15.63
CA LEU A 132 -12.99 15.36 -15.87
C LEU A 132 -12.85 16.38 -14.72
#